data_AF-W4LF69-F1
#
_entry.id   AF-W4LF69-F1
#
_cell.length_a   1.000
_cell.length_b   1.000
_cell.length_c   1.000
_cell.angle_alpha   90.00
_cell.angle_beta   90.00
_cell.angle_gamma   90.00
#
_symmetry.space_group_name_H-M   'P 1'
#
loop_
_entity.id
_entity.type
_entity.pdbx_description
1 polymer ?
#
loop_
_entity_poly.entity_id
_entity_poly.type
_entity_poly.pdbx_seq_one_letter_code
_entity_poly.pdbx_strand_id
1 'polypeptide(L)' 'MVIRQIGKRRTFIVPADICEAVGLQEGDFVEVQAHNGSIILKPKKIVDAEQDASDSANRINPQHGLT' A
#
# COMPACT_ATOMS: atom_id res chain seq x y z
N MET A 1 -2.47 19.91 -4.80
CA MET A 1 -3.52 19.35 -5.69
C MET A 1 -3.05 19.53 -7.12
N VAL A 2 -3.00 18.45 -7.90
CA VAL A 2 -2.44 18.46 -9.26
C VAL A 2 -3.49 17.92 -10.23
N ILE A 3 -3.70 18.61 -11.35
CA ILE A 3 -4.62 18.18 -12.41
C ILE A 3 -3.80 17.52 -13.53
N ARG A 4 -4.25 16.36 -14.01
CA ARG A 4 -3.66 15.63 -15.13
C ARG A 4 -4.75 15.24 -16.11
N GLN A 5 -4.43 15.30 -17.39
CA GLN A 5 -5.31 14.83 -18.44
C GLN A 5 -5.24 13.31 -18.52
N ILE A 6 -6.40 12.67 -18.68
CA ILE A 6 -6.47 11.25 -19.02
C ILE A 6 -6.06 11.08 -20.48
N GLY A 7 -5.04 10.26 -20.70
CA GLY A 7 -4.52 9.91 -22.01
C GLY A 7 -5.29 8.77 -22.68
N LYS A 8 -4.68 8.22 -23.73
CA LYS A 8 -5.23 7.07 -24.46
C LYS A 8 -5.38 5.87 -23.53
N ARG A 9 -6.37 5.01 -23.80
CA ARG A 9 -6.65 3.81 -22.99
C ARG A 9 -6.86 4.10 -21.49
N ARG A 10 -7.29 5.33 -21.15
CA ARG A 10 -7.59 5.75 -19.77
C ARG A 10 -6.38 5.79 -18.84
N THR A 11 -5.17 5.96 -19.38
CA THR A 11 -3.95 6.10 -18.58
C THR A 11 -3.71 7.55 -18.18
N PHE A 12 -3.01 7.77 -17.06
CA PHE A 12 -2.49 9.09 -16.71
C PHE A 12 -1.19 8.92 -15.92
N ILE A 13 -0.39 9.98 -15.85
CA ILE A 13 0.87 9.98 -15.11
C ILE A 13 0.57 10.44 -13.69
N VAL A 14 0.84 9.57 -12.71
CA VAL A 14 0.85 9.94 -11.29
C VAL A 14 2.15 10.71 -11.02
N PRO A 15 2.09 11.94 -10.49
CA PRO A 15 3.27 12.71 -10.09
C PRO A 15 4.17 11.96 -9.10
N ALA A 16 5.49 12.13 -9.25
CA ALA A 16 6.49 11.41 -8.45
C ALA A 16 6.36 11.68 -6.94
N ASP A 17 6.09 12.92 -6.55
CA ASP A 17 5.84 13.33 -5.17
C ASP A 17 4.65 12.59 -4.53
N ILE A 18 3.61 12.28 -5.33
CA ILE A 18 2.48 11.49 -4.86
C ILE A 18 2.88 10.02 -4.69
N CYS A 19 3.63 9.45 -5.65
CA CYS A 19 4.14 8.08 -5.55
C CYS A 19 5.02 7.91 -4.30
N GLU A 20 5.95 8.84 -4.07
CA GLU A 20 6.83 8.85 -2.88
C GLU A 20 6.02 8.94 -1.59
N ALA A 21 5.02 9.83 -1.54
CA ALA A 21 4.17 10.01 -0.36
C ALA A 21 3.35 8.75 0.01
N VAL A 22 3.02 7.90 -0.97
CA VAL A 22 2.30 6.63 -0.73
C VAL A 22 3.21 5.40 -0.76
N GLY A 23 4.52 5.60 -0.92
CA GLY A 23 5.52 4.52 -0.97
C GLY A 23 5.40 3.60 -2.19
N LEU A 24 4.91 4.12 -3.32
CA LEU A 24 4.78 3.38 -4.57
C LEU A 24 6.07 3.48 -5.39
N GLN A 25 6.58 2.34 -5.87
CA GLN A 25 7.78 2.23 -6.69
C GLN A 25 7.46 1.64 -8.08
N GLU A 26 8.40 1.78 -9.02
CA GLU A 26 8.27 1.13 -10.33
C GLU A 26 8.20 -0.40 -10.17
N GLY A 27 7.22 -1.02 -10.82
CA GLY A 27 6.96 -2.46 -10.71
C GLY A 27 5.95 -2.85 -9.62
N ASP A 28 5.57 -1.92 -8.74
CA ASP A 28 4.52 -2.20 -7.74
C ASP A 28 3.14 -2.36 -8.38
N PHE A 29 2.32 -3.20 -7.75
CA PHE A 29 0.92 -3.35 -8.11
C PHE A 29 0.06 -2.38 -7.31
N VAL A 30 -1.03 -1.94 -7.93
CA VAL A 30 -1.98 -1.01 -7.33
C VAL A 30 -3.38 -1.59 -7.44
N GLU A 31 -4.08 -1.65 -6.31
CA GLU A 31 -5.50 -1.92 -6.28
C GLU A 31 -6.28 -0.68 -6.68
N VAL A 32 -7.24 -0.84 -7.61
CA VAL A 32 -8.04 0.25 -8.17
C VAL A 32 -9.51 0.02 -7.81
N GLN A 33 -10.12 0.97 -7.10
CA GLN A 33 -11.53 0.92 -6.74
C GLN A 33 -12.24 2.23 -7.05
N ALA A 34 -13.51 2.13 -7.46
CA ALA A 34 -14.39 3.29 -7.56
C ALA A 34 -15.16 3.46 -6.23
N HIS A 35 -15.13 4.65 -5.65
CA HIS A 35 -15.83 4.96 -4.41
C HIS A 35 -16.31 6.41 -4.41
N ASN A 36 -17.62 6.63 -4.29
CA ASN A 36 -18.27 7.94 -4.20
C ASN A 36 -17.78 8.95 -5.26
N GLY A 37 -17.80 8.55 -6.54
CA GLY A 37 -17.36 9.40 -7.65
C GLY A 37 -15.85 9.62 -7.73
N SER A 38 -15.06 8.95 -6.88
CA SER A 38 -13.59 9.00 -6.87
C SER A 38 -12.98 7.66 -7.26
N ILE A 39 -11.75 7.70 -7.77
CA ILE A 39 -10.91 6.52 -7.93
C ILE A 39 -9.94 6.49 -6.75
N ILE A 40 -9.94 5.38 -6.01
CA ILE A 40 -8.98 5.12 -4.94
C ILE A 40 -7.93 4.16 -5.50
N LEU A 41 -6.67 4.56 -5.40
CA LEU A 41 -5.49 3.76 -5.73
C LEU A 41 -4.81 3.38 -4.42
N LYS A 42 -4.64 2.08 -4.17
CA LYS A 42 -3.91 1.58 -2.99
C LYS A 42 -2.73 0.72 -3.42
N PRO A 43 -1.50 1.02 -2.98
CA PRO A 43 -0.37 0.12 -3.21
C PRO A 43 -0.68 -1.28 -2.67
N LYS A 44 -0.35 -2.30 -3.45
CA LYS A 44 -0.55 -3.70 -3.09
C LYS A 44 0.75 -4.45 -3.31
N LYS A 45 1.33 -4.95 -2.22
CA LYS A 45 2.41 -5.94 -2.31
C LYS A 45 1.81 -7.28 -2.67
N ILE A 46 2.26 -7.86 -3.78
CA ILE A 46 2.01 -9.27 -4.07
C ILE A 46 3.07 -10.03 -3.28
N VAL A 47 2.68 -10.57 -2.13
CA VAL A 47 3.47 -11.57 -1.41
C VAL A 47 3.09 -12.93 -1.99
N ASP A 48 4.06 -13.64 -2.55
CA ASP A 48 3.88 -15.05 -2.87
C ASP A 48 3.62 -15.79 -1.56
N ALA A 49 2.53 -16.56 -1.53
CA ALA A 49 1.96 -17.19 -0.33
C ALA A 49 2.87 -18.25 0.34
N GLU A 50 4.11 -18.44 -0.11
CA GLU A 50 5.03 -19.43 0.41
C GLU A 50 5.96 -18.91 1.53
N GLN A 51 5.90 -17.63 1.90
CA GLN A 51 6.81 -17.08 2.91
C GLN A 51 6.15 -16.04 3.83
N ASP A 52 5.19 -16.43 4.66
CA ASP A 52 4.70 -15.61 5.79
C ASP A 52 4.30 -16.50 6.99
N ALA A 53 5.30 -17.06 7.68
CA ALA A 53 5.13 -17.68 8.99
C ALA A 53 6.31 -17.32 9.91
N SER A 54 6.61 -16.04 10.08
CA SER A 54 7.47 -15.55 11.17
C SER A 54 7.61 -14.04 11.08
N ASP A 55 6.58 -13.30 11.49
CA ASP A 55 6.78 -12.07 12.27
C ASP A 55 5.42 -11.53 12.74
N SER A 56 4.92 -12.14 13.80
CA SER A 56 3.85 -11.57 14.61
C SER A 56 4.19 -11.79 16.09
N ALA A 57 4.88 -10.79 16.62
CA ALA A 57 4.76 -10.28 17.98
C ALA A 57 4.78 -11.30 19.13
N ASN A 58 5.97 -11.71 19.57
CA ASN A 58 6.13 -12.20 20.94
C ASN A 58 6.42 -11.03 21.91
N ARG A 59 5.38 -10.26 22.25
CA ARG A 59 5.37 -9.39 23.45
C ARG A 59 4.66 -10.16 24.57
N ILE A 60 5.42 -10.90 25.39
CA ILE A 60 4.92 -11.40 26.68
C ILE A 60 5.60 -10.58 27.79
N ASN A 61 4.78 -9.80 28.49
CA ASN A 61 5.11 -9.06 29.70
C ASN A 61 5.62 -10.01 30.81
N PRO A 62 6.66 -9.66 31.58
CA PRO A 62 6.90 -10.27 32.88
C PRO A 62 6.02 -9.56 33.93
N GLN A 63 4.92 -10.18 34.33
CA GLN A 63 4.24 -9.86 35.59
C GLN A 63 4.33 -11.08 36.50
N HIS A 64 5.10 -10.95 37.57
CA HIS A 64 4.74 -11.26 38.96
C HIS A 64 6.01 -11.54 39.77
N GLY A 65 6.27 -10.65 40.73
CA GLY A 65 7.10 -10.96 41.89
C GLY A 65 6.30 -11.73 42.94
N LEU A 66 7.05 -12.16 43.96
CA LEU A 66 6.67 -12.81 45.22
C LEU A 66 6.52 -14.34 45.15
N THR A 67 7.60 -15.05 45.49
CA THR A 67 7.70 -15.83 46.74
C THR A 67 9.18 -15.93 47.11
#